data_AF-A0A962CKW1-F1
#
_entry.id   AF-A0A962CKW1-F1
#
_cell.length_a   1.000
_cell.length_b   1.000
_cell.length_c   1.000
_cell.angle_alpha   90.00
_cell.angle_beta   90.00
_cell.angle_gamma   90.00
#
_symmetry.space_group_name_H-M   'P 1'
#
loop_
_entity.id
_entity.type
_entity.pdbx_description
1 polymer ?
#
loop_
_entity_poly.entity_id
_entity_poly.type
_entity_poly.pdbx_seq_one_letter_code
_entity_poly.pdbx_strand_id
1 'polypeptide(L)'
;MIVLRDIEFESYCEHHMAPIIGRAHIGYLPTDKVVGISKLARVVDAYSRRFQVQEKLTAEIARCIEDVLKPRGVGVVIDAVHQCMTTRGVHKRGVSMITSKMLGDFREDARTRAEFLRFINIQSKS
;
A
#
# COMPACT_ATOMS: atom_id res chain seq x y z
N MET A 1 17.18 -0.05 -3.52
CA MET A 1 15.74 -0.26 -3.79
C MET A 1 15.17 0.94 -4.54
N ILE A 2 14.04 0.78 -5.23
CA ILE A 2 13.28 1.88 -5.83
C ILE A 2 12.00 2.06 -5.01
N VAL A 3 11.67 3.29 -4.60
CA VAL A 3 10.49 3.60 -3.79
C VAL A 3 9.67 4.71 -4.43
N LEU A 4 8.38 4.46 -4.62
CA LEU A 4 7.37 5.46 -4.94
C LEU A 4 6.42 5.57 -3.73
N ARG A 5 6.37 6.74 -3.12
CA ARG A 5 5.61 6.99 -1.89
C ARG A 5 4.53 8.05 -2.10
N ASP A 6 3.57 8.08 -1.18
CA ASP A 6 2.49 9.08 -1.15
C ASP A 6 1.59 9.03 -2.39
N ILE A 7 1.32 7.82 -2.91
CA ILE A 7 0.37 7.62 -4.00
C ILE A 7 -1.03 7.73 -3.41
N GLU A 8 -1.68 8.86 -3.61
CA GLU A 8 -3.06 9.08 -3.15
C GLU A 8 -4.03 8.15 -3.88
N PHE A 9 -4.99 7.59 -3.15
CA PHE A 9 -6.05 6.78 -3.72
C PHE A 9 -7.36 6.94 -2.95
N GLU A 10 -8.45 6.63 -3.64
CA GLU A 10 -9.78 6.44 -3.09
C GLU A 10 -10.30 5.06 -3.49
N SER A 11 -10.91 4.36 -2.53
CA SER A 11 -11.56 3.06 -2.69
C SER A 11 -12.87 3.05 -1.92
N TYR A 12 -13.65 1.98 -2.01
CA TYR A 12 -14.88 1.83 -1.24
C TYR A 12 -14.83 0.56 -0.39
N CYS A 13 -15.18 0.65 0.89
CA CYS A 13 -15.25 -0.51 1.78
C CYS A 13 -16.36 -1.45 1.32
N GLU A 14 -16.04 -2.72 1.06
CA GLU A 14 -17.02 -3.68 0.54
C GLU A 14 -18.19 -3.95 1.50
N HIS A 15 -17.99 -3.78 2.80
CA HIS A 15 -19.03 -4.01 3.81
C HIS A 15 -20.11 -2.92 3.85
N HIS A 16 -19.76 -1.69 3.45
CA HIS A 16 -20.57 -0.50 3.73
C HIS A 16 -20.69 0.46 2.57
N MET A 17 -20.01 0.19 1.45
CA MET A 17 -19.91 1.07 0.28
C MET A 17 -19.50 2.50 0.67
N ALA A 18 -18.72 2.63 1.75
CA ALA A 18 -18.25 3.90 2.28
C ALA A 18 -16.80 4.14 1.85
N PRO A 19 -16.37 5.38 1.60
CA PRO A 19 -15.03 5.66 1.12
C PRO A 19 -13.92 5.17 2.06
N ILE A 20 -12.85 4.67 1.47
CA ILE A 20 -11.53 4.44 2.05
C ILE A 20 -10.58 5.39 1.31
N ILE A 21 -10.00 6.36 2.03
CA ILE A 21 -9.17 7.40 1.43
C ILE A 21 -7.81 7.35 2.09
N GLY A 22 -6.74 7.26 1.31
CA GLY A 22 -5.41 7.08 1.88
C GLY A 22 -4.28 7.23 0.88
N ARG A 23 -3.11 6.75 1.31
CA ARG A 23 -1.87 6.76 0.54
C ARG A 23 -1.28 5.36 0.48
N ALA A 24 -0.83 4.99 -0.69
CA ALA A 24 -0.04 3.79 -0.92
C ALA A 24 1.44 4.16 -1.11
N HIS A 25 2.30 3.29 -0.59
CA HIS A 25 3.75 3.36 -0.71
C HIS A 25 4.25 2.04 -1.24
N ILE A 26 5.04 2.08 -2.31
CA ILE A 26 5.54 0.91 -3.01
C ILE A 26 7.06 0.98 -3.04
N GLY A 27 7.72 -0.09 -2.59
CA GLY A 27 9.13 -0.35 -2.76
C GLY A 27 9.35 -1.64 -3.54
N TYR A 28 10.36 -1.69 -4.40
CA TYR A 28 10.82 -2.94 -5.01
C TYR A 28 12.33 -2.95 -5.25
N LEU A 29 12.90 -4.15 -5.33
CA LEU A 29 14.31 -4.39 -5.62
C LEU A 29 14.45 -4.98 -7.02
N PRO A 30 14.79 -4.16 -8.05
CA PRO A 30 14.85 -4.64 -9.42
C PRO A 30 15.92 -5.72 -9.58
N THR A 31 15.66 -6.63 -10.51
CA THR A 31 16.64 -7.53 -11.11
C THR A 31 17.15 -6.88 -12.40
N ASP A 32 16.61 -7.30 -13.53
CA ASP A 32 16.82 -6.84 -14.90
C ASP A 32 15.72 -5.88 -15.39
N LYS A 33 14.55 -5.90 -14.74
CA LYS A 33 13.38 -5.09 -15.14
C LYS A 33 13.19 -3.88 -14.24
N VAL A 34 13.07 -2.71 -14.86
CA VAL A 34 12.66 -1.46 -14.22
C VAL A 34 11.37 -0.98 -14.88
N VAL A 35 10.38 -0.64 -14.06
CA VAL A 35 9.09 -0.12 -14.55
C VAL A 35 9.05 1.40 -14.45
N GLY A 36 8.39 2.04 -15.41
CA GLY A 36 8.10 3.47 -15.33
C GLY A 36 7.21 3.81 -14.13
N ILE A 37 7.52 4.91 -13.44
CA ILE A 37 6.85 5.32 -12.19
C ILE A 37 5.32 5.44 -12.33
N SER A 38 4.83 5.88 -13.50
CA SER A 38 3.39 6.03 -13.77
C SER A 38 2.64 4.70 -13.80
N LYS A 39 3.32 3.57 -14.05
CA LYS A 39 2.69 2.25 -14.04
C LYS A 39 2.44 1.75 -12.62
N LEU A 40 3.32 2.06 -11.66
CA LEU A 40 3.09 1.74 -10.25
C LEU A 40 1.85 2.46 -9.71
N ALA A 41 1.72 3.76 -10.00
CA ALA A 41 0.51 4.52 -9.65
C ALA A 41 -0.75 3.92 -10.28
N ARG A 42 -0.69 3.54 -11.57
CA ARG A 42 -1.82 2.89 -12.26
C ARG A 42 -2.20 1.52 -11.67
N VAL A 43 -1.24 0.77 -11.12
CA VAL A 43 -1.55 -0.48 -10.41
C VAL A 43 -2.35 -0.18 -9.15
N VAL A 44 -1.96 0.83 -8.37
CA VAL A 44 -2.74 1.28 -7.20
C VAL A 44 -4.16 1.64 -7.62
N ASP A 45 -4.33 2.49 -8.64
CA ASP A 45 -5.64 2.90 -9.16
C ASP A 45 -6.50 1.72 -9.62
N ALA A 46 -5.89 0.74 -10.31
CA ALA A 46 -6.61 -0.40 -10.87
C ALA A 46 -7.21 -1.32 -9.79
N TYR A 47 -6.57 -1.40 -8.63
CA TYR A 47 -7.08 -2.19 -7.50
C TYR A 47 -7.91 -1.36 -6.52
N SER A 48 -7.62 -0.06 -6.35
CA SER A 48 -8.38 0.82 -5.44
C SER A 48 -9.76 1.19 -5.97
N ARG A 49 -9.98 1.24 -7.29
CA ARG A 49 -11.29 1.55 -7.88
C ARG A 49 -12.27 0.37 -7.83
N ARG A 50 -12.42 -0.25 -6.67
CA ARG A 50 -13.23 -1.43 -6.39
C ARG A 50 -13.84 -1.34 -4.99
N PHE A 51 -14.78 -2.23 -4.73
CA PHE A 51 -15.10 -2.59 -3.35
C PHE A 51 -13.95 -3.42 -2.77
N GLN A 52 -13.45 -3.00 -1.61
CA GLN A 52 -12.22 -3.53 -1.05
C GLN A 52 -12.27 -3.72 0.46
N VAL A 53 -11.39 -4.62 0.89
CA VAL A 53 -10.80 -4.70 2.23
C VAL A 53 -9.34 -4.23 2.11
N GLN A 54 -8.86 -3.39 3.01
CA GLN A 54 -7.54 -2.74 2.85
C GLN A 54 -6.38 -3.75 2.83
N GLU A 55 -6.48 -4.81 3.63
CA GLU A 55 -5.53 -5.92 3.67
C GLU A 55 -5.43 -6.63 2.31
N LYS A 56 -6.59 -6.86 1.66
CA LYS A 56 -6.68 -7.46 0.34
C LYS A 56 -6.09 -6.54 -0.71
N LEU A 57 -6.49 -5.27 -0.75
CA LEU A 57 -5.93 -4.26 -1.64
C LEU A 57 -4.39 -4.22 -1.58
N THR A 58 -3.84 -4.20 -0.35
CA THR A 58 -2.38 -4.20 -0.12
C THR A 58 -1.71 -5.44 -0.71
N ALA A 59 -2.30 -6.62 -0.50
CA ALA A 59 -1.77 -7.88 -1.00
C ALA A 59 -1.87 -8.00 -2.53
N GLU A 60 -2.97 -7.53 -3.13
CA GLU A 60 -3.21 -7.55 -4.58
C GLU A 60 -2.18 -6.70 -5.32
N ILE A 61 -1.92 -5.47 -4.83
CA ILE A 61 -0.90 -4.58 -5.41
C ILE A 61 0.49 -5.23 -5.34
N ALA A 62 0.88 -5.75 -4.17
CA ALA A 62 2.21 -6.36 -3.98
C ALA A 62 2.43 -7.56 -4.91
N ARG A 63 1.43 -8.46 -5.00
CA ARG A 63 1.49 -9.65 -5.88
C ARG A 63 1.52 -9.27 -7.35
N CYS A 64 0.72 -8.29 -7.77
CA CYS A 64 0.73 -7.83 -9.16
C CYS A 64 2.12 -7.34 -9.58
N ILE A 65 2.79 -6.58 -8.72
CA ILE A 65 4.16 -6.09 -8.98
C ILE A 65 5.16 -7.25 -8.99
N GLU A 66 5.07 -8.16 -8.02
CA GLU A 66 5.91 -9.36 -7.97
C GLU A 66 5.75 -10.21 -9.24
N ASP A 67 4.52 -10.44 -9.70
CA ASP A 67 4.25 -11.29 -10.85
C ASP A 67 4.69 -10.69 -12.18
N VAL A 68 4.55 -9.38 -12.36
CA VAL A 68 4.92 -8.73 -13.62
C VAL A 68 6.42 -8.44 -13.69
N LEU A 69 7.01 -7.95 -12.59
CA LEU A 69 8.42 -7.51 -12.59
C LEU A 69 9.38 -8.63 -12.19
N LYS A 70 8.93 -9.66 -11.48
CA LYS A 70 9.76 -10.70 -10.86
C LYS A 70 10.99 -10.12 -10.15
N PRO A 71 10.82 -9.09 -9.29
CA PRO A 71 11.94 -8.45 -8.60
C PRO A 71 12.46 -9.36 -7.48
N ARG A 72 13.63 -9.02 -6.90
CA ARG A 72 14.13 -9.72 -5.71
C ARG A 72 13.24 -9.56 -4.49
N GLY A 73 12.43 -8.51 -4.46
CA GLY A 73 11.43 -8.30 -3.42
C GLY A 73 10.54 -7.09 -3.69
N VAL A 74 9.39 -7.08 -3.03
CA VAL A 74 8.37 -6.01 -3.09
C VAL A 74 7.91 -5.69 -1.68
N GLY A 75 7.80 -4.40 -1.36
CA GLY A 75 7.13 -3.89 -0.17
C GLY A 75 6.00 -2.97 -0.57
N VAL A 76 4.80 -3.21 -0.05
CA VAL A 76 3.66 -2.29 -0.18
C VAL A 76 3.16 -1.94 1.19
N VAL A 77 2.93 -0.66 1.45
CA VAL A 77 2.29 -0.16 2.67
C VAL A 77 1.17 0.79 2.29
N ILE A 78 0.03 0.65 2.93
CA ILE A 78 -1.12 1.54 2.76
C ILE A 78 -1.48 2.13 4.12
N ASP A 79 -1.65 3.45 4.18
CA ASP A 79 -2.20 4.18 5.32
C ASP A 79 -3.47 4.90 4.86
N ALA A 80 -4.63 4.53 5.43
CA ALA A 80 -5.91 5.03 4.98
C ALA A 80 -6.93 5.22 6.10
N VAL A 81 -7.84 6.18 5.89
CA VAL A 81 -8.98 6.48 6.76
C VAL A 81 -10.23 5.83 6.18
N HIS A 82 -11.02 5.21 7.05
CA HIS A 82 -12.23 4.47 6.69
C HIS A 82 -13.48 5.24 7.09
N GLN A 83 -14.23 5.76 6.11
CA GLN A 83 -15.43 6.55 6.39
C GLN A 83 -16.54 5.72 7.04
N CYS A 84 -16.55 4.39 6.88
CA CYS A 84 -17.44 3.51 7.63
C CYS A 84 -17.26 3.60 9.16
N MET A 85 -16.10 4.09 9.64
CA MET A 85 -15.81 4.32 11.06
C MET A 85 -15.89 5.81 11.46
N THR A 86 -15.64 6.72 10.51
CA THR A 86 -15.52 8.16 10.80
C THR A 86 -16.84 8.91 10.70
N THR A 87 -17.66 8.65 9.68
CA THR A 87 -18.92 9.38 9.44
C THR A 87 -20.15 8.68 10.00
N ARG A 88 -20.01 7.41 10.37
CA ARG A 88 -21.10 6.59 10.92
C ARG A 88 -20.58 5.58 11.95
N GLY A 89 -21.51 4.91 12.63
CA GLY A 89 -21.20 3.84 13.58
C GLY A 89 -20.44 4.36 14.80
N VAL A 90 -19.18 3.95 14.96
CA VAL A 90 -18.36 4.27 16.15
C VAL A 90 -17.80 5.71 16.16
N HIS A 91 -17.94 6.46 15.07
CA HIS A 91 -17.55 7.87 14.94
C HIS A 91 -16.12 8.19 15.40
N LYS A 92 -15.14 7.34 15.05
CA LYS A 92 -13.73 7.54 15.39
C LYS A 92 -13.03 8.40 14.33
N ARG A 93 -12.87 9.69 14.66
CA ARG A 93 -12.12 10.66 13.86
C ARG A 93 -10.63 10.62 14.22
N GLY A 94 -9.76 10.96 13.26
CA GLY A 94 -8.31 11.03 13.48
C GLY A 94 -7.61 9.66 13.56
N VAL A 95 -8.33 8.56 13.33
CA VAL A 95 -7.77 7.21 13.26
C VAL A 95 -7.51 6.85 11.81
N SER A 96 -6.33 6.29 11.54
CA SER A 96 -6.01 5.64 10.27
C SER A 96 -5.60 4.20 10.50
N MET A 97 -5.78 3.38 9.48
CA MET A 97 -5.39 1.97 9.45
C MET A 97 -4.18 1.82 8.54
N ILE A 98 -3.14 1.16 9.05
CA ILE A 98 -1.93 0.84 8.28
C ILE A 98 -1.89 -0.66 8.00
N THR A 99 -1.74 -1.02 6.73
CA THR A 99 -1.56 -2.40 6.27
C THR A 99 -0.27 -2.50 5.47
N SER A 100 0.42 -3.64 5.56
CA SER A 100 1.63 -3.87 4.78
C SER A 100 1.70 -5.28 4.20
N LYS A 101 2.35 -5.41 3.05
CA LYS A 101 2.71 -6.68 2.44
C LYS A 101 4.16 -6.64 1.99
N MET A 102 4.97 -7.53 2.55
CA MET A 102 6.39 -7.69 2.23
C MET A 102 6.62 -9.05 1.56
N LEU A 103 7.34 -9.05 0.45
CA LEU A 103 7.65 -10.21 -0.39
C LEU A 103 9.15 -10.23 -0.73
N GLY A 104 9.71 -11.41 -0.94
CA GLY A 104 11.15 -11.63 -1.19
C GLY A 104 12.05 -10.96 -0.15
N ASP A 105 13.10 -10.27 -0.59
CA ASP A 105 14.08 -9.60 0.27
C ASP A 105 13.46 -8.63 1.29
N PHE A 106 12.30 -8.01 1.02
CA PHE A 106 11.61 -7.15 2.01
C PHE A 106 11.06 -7.95 3.19
N ARG A 107 10.73 -9.23 2.99
CA ARG A 107 10.29 -10.15 4.05
C ARG A 107 11.48 -10.79 4.74
N GLU A 108 12.47 -11.21 3.98
CA GLU A 108 13.59 -12.04 4.46
C GLU A 108 14.72 -11.25 5.11
N ASP A 109 15.06 -10.04 4.60
CA ASP A 109 16.09 -9.19 5.19
C ASP A 109 15.46 -8.03 6.00
N ALA A 110 15.64 -8.07 7.32
CA ALA A 110 15.17 -7.03 8.23
C ALA A 110 15.79 -5.65 7.94
N ARG A 111 17.01 -5.58 7.41
CA ARG A 111 17.69 -4.32 7.08
C ARG A 111 17.03 -3.66 5.87
N THR A 112 16.75 -4.43 4.81
CA THR A 112 16.00 -3.97 3.64
C THR A 112 14.62 -3.46 4.04
N ARG A 113 13.91 -4.20 4.89
CA ARG A 113 12.61 -3.76 5.41
C ARG A 113 12.71 -2.47 6.21
N ALA A 114 13.69 -2.36 7.10
CA ALA A 114 13.90 -1.16 7.93
C ALA A 114 14.24 0.06 7.07
N GLU A 115 15.09 -0.10 6.05
CA GLU A 115 15.45 0.98 5.11
C GLU A 115 14.21 1.47 4.35
N PHE A 116 13.36 0.57 3.84
CA PHE A 116 12.10 0.94 3.19
C PHE A 116 11.15 1.70 4.11
N LEU A 117 10.93 1.19 5.33
CA LEU A 117 10.04 1.83 6.30
C LEU A 117 10.53 3.24 6.69
N ARG A 118 11.85 3.45 6.73
CA ARG A 118 12.44 4.79 6.95
C ARG A 118 12.14 5.74 5.79
N PHE A 119 12.18 5.28 4.54
CA PHE A 119 11.90 6.15 3.37
C PHE A 119 10.45 6.63 3.31
N ILE A 120 9.50 5.84 3.79
CA ILE A 120 8.08 6.18 3.75
C ILE A 120 7.61 6.93 5.01
N ASN A 121 8.53 7.16 5.97
CA ASN A 121 8.31 7.92 7.20
C ASN A 121 7.01 7.57 7.94
N ILE A 122 6.67 6.28 8.00
CA ILE A 122 5.60 5.82 8.89
C ILE A 122 6.17 5.80 10.31
N GLN A 123 6.21 6.99 10.91
CA GLN A 123 6.33 7.16 12.35
C GLN A 123 4.90 7.29 12.87
N SER A 124 4.55 6.47 13.87
CA SER A 124 3.35 6.71 14.69
C SER A 124 3.41 8.18 15.11
N LYS A 125 2.40 8.98 14.75
CA LYS A 125 2.27 10.32 15.34
C LYS A 125 2.18 10.11 16.85
N SER A 126 3.24 10.45 17.57
CA SER A 126 3.24 10.58 19.03
C SER A 126 2.34 11.72 19.46
#